data_AF-F0ZEF5-F1
#
_entry.id   AF-F0ZEF5-F1
#
_cell.length_a   1.000
_cell.length_b   1.000
_cell.length_c   1.000
_cell.angle_alpha   90.00
_cell.angle_beta   90.00
_cell.angle_gamma   90.00
#
_symmetry.space_group_name_H-M   'P 1'
#
loop_
_entity.id
_entity.type
_entity.pdbx_description
1 polymer ?
#
loop_
_entity_poly.entity_id
_entity_poly.type
_entity_poly.pdbx_seq_one_letter_code
_entity_poly.pdbx_strand_id
1 'polypeptide(L)'
;MTQINKCERYTWTQTLNDCTISIKLDNPVKSKDLLIKIDNDHLTVKNNTNNDTIINGKLHKNVKKNDCNWTLESGKNIEIELCKLKGQEWWASIIEGENEIDVTQIKPQNSTLSDLDGETKAMVEKMMYNQTRKAQNLPTTDELEREKILEDFKSQHPNMDFSNAKFN
;
A
#
# COMPACT_ATOMS: atom_id res chain seq x y z
N MET A 1 -4.46 -8.60 -17.71
CA MET A 1 -3.01 -8.36 -17.55
C MET A 1 -2.76 -7.47 -16.32
N THR A 2 -1.84 -7.83 -15.43
CA THR A 2 -1.53 -7.06 -14.21
C THR A 2 -0.84 -5.76 -14.57
N GLN A 3 -1.35 -4.65 -14.05
CA GLN A 3 -0.75 -3.35 -14.28
C GLN A 3 0.64 -3.36 -13.64
N ILE A 4 1.67 -3.33 -14.48
CA ILE A 4 3.06 -3.25 -14.06
C ILE A 4 3.41 -1.77 -13.92
N ASN A 5 3.71 -1.37 -12.68
CA ASN A 5 4.14 -0.02 -12.35
C ASN A 5 5.67 0.03 -12.41
N LYS A 6 6.22 1.08 -13.01
CA LYS A 6 7.66 1.24 -13.22
C LYS A 6 8.21 2.34 -12.34
N CYS A 7 9.23 2.02 -11.56
CA CYS A 7 10.11 2.96 -10.89
C CYS A 7 11.48 2.94 -11.58
N GLU A 8 12.40 3.80 -11.15
CA GLU A 8 13.72 3.94 -11.79
C GLU A 8 14.54 2.65 -11.72
N ARG A 9 14.46 1.91 -10.61
CA ARG A 9 15.32 0.72 -10.35
C ARG A 9 14.57 -0.58 -10.10
N TYR A 10 13.25 -0.55 -10.14
CA TYR A 10 12.41 -1.72 -9.91
C TYR A 10 11.05 -1.54 -10.57
N THR A 11 10.37 -2.65 -10.79
CA THR A 11 8.95 -2.65 -11.17
C THR A 11 8.15 -3.28 -10.08
N TRP A 12 6.87 -2.97 -10.00
CA TRP A 12 6.01 -3.59 -9.02
C TRP A 12 4.59 -3.75 -9.53
N THR A 13 3.92 -4.74 -8.99
CA THR A 13 2.50 -5.01 -9.16
C THR A 13 1.87 -5.11 -7.79
N GLN A 14 0.54 -5.13 -7.75
CA GLN A 14 -0.18 -5.34 -6.50
C GLN A 14 -1.51 -6.00 -6.76
N THR A 15 -1.99 -6.67 -5.73
CA THR A 15 -3.40 -6.99 -5.55
C THR A 15 -3.97 -6.11 -4.43
N LEU A 16 -5.20 -6.38 -4.01
CA LEU A 16 -5.77 -5.77 -2.82
C LEU A 16 -4.99 -6.12 -1.53
N ASN A 17 -4.31 -7.28 -1.48
CA ASN A 17 -3.72 -7.81 -0.25
C ASN A 17 -2.20 -7.75 -0.22
N ASP A 18 -1.55 -7.64 -1.37
CA ASP A 18 -0.10 -7.71 -1.48
C ASP A 18 0.44 -6.76 -2.55
N CYS A 19 1.74 -6.51 -2.46
CA CYS A 19 2.54 -5.89 -3.51
C CYS A 19 3.70 -6.83 -3.86
N THR A 20 3.98 -7.01 -5.14
CA THR A 20 5.13 -7.77 -5.63
C THR A 20 6.10 -6.81 -6.28
N ILE A 21 7.35 -6.77 -5.81
CA ILE A 21 8.43 -5.95 -6.34
C ILE A 21 9.38 -6.86 -7.11
N SER A 22 9.73 -6.49 -8.34
CA SER A 22 10.69 -7.19 -9.19
C SER A 22 11.87 -6.28 -9.50
N ILE A 23 13.08 -6.74 -9.18
CA ILE A 23 14.35 -6.04 -9.42
C ILE A 23 15.22 -6.94 -10.29
N LYS A 24 15.67 -6.41 -11.43
CA LYS A 24 16.59 -7.10 -12.33
C LYS A 24 17.99 -6.55 -12.14
N LEU A 25 18.93 -7.42 -11.78
CA LEU A 25 20.33 -7.09 -11.60
C LEU A 25 21.10 -7.27 -12.92
N ASP A 26 22.11 -6.42 -13.14
CA ASP A 26 22.97 -6.51 -14.33
C ASP A 26 23.81 -7.79 -14.32
N ASN A 27 24.33 -8.15 -13.15
CA ASN A 27 25.25 -9.27 -12.95
C ASN A 27 24.65 -10.30 -11.98
N PRO A 28 24.91 -11.61 -12.19
CA PRO A 28 24.52 -12.63 -11.22
C PRO A 28 25.17 -12.40 -9.86
N VAL A 29 24.38 -12.54 -8.79
CA VAL A 29 24.83 -12.48 -7.39
C VAL A 29 24.36 -13.72 -6.63
N LYS A 30 24.95 -13.98 -5.47
CA LYS A 30 24.45 -14.98 -4.53
C LYS A 30 23.62 -14.30 -3.44
N SER A 31 22.70 -15.04 -2.82
CA SER A 31 21.86 -14.51 -1.74
C SER A 31 22.65 -13.90 -0.59
N LYS A 32 23.84 -14.45 -0.26
CA LYS A 32 24.73 -13.92 0.79
C LYS A 32 25.33 -12.54 0.47
N ASP A 33 25.33 -12.16 -0.81
CA ASP A 33 25.86 -10.88 -1.27
C ASP A 33 24.81 -9.77 -1.16
N LEU A 34 23.55 -10.14 -0.87
CA LEU A 34 22.42 -9.24 -0.76
C LEU A 34 22.06 -8.99 0.72
N LEU A 35 21.76 -7.74 1.04
CA LEU A 35 21.03 -7.36 2.24
C LEU A 35 19.61 -6.98 1.84
N ILE A 36 18.66 -7.89 2.11
CA ILE A 36 17.23 -7.65 1.94
C ILE A 36 16.59 -7.72 3.32
N LYS A 37 16.15 -6.56 3.82
CA LYS A 37 15.51 -6.42 5.13
C LYS A 37 14.12 -5.83 4.94
N ILE A 38 13.11 -6.58 5.36
CA ILE A 38 11.71 -6.16 5.38
C ILE A 38 11.36 -5.92 6.86
N ASP A 39 11.04 -4.69 7.19
CA ASP A 39 10.44 -4.31 8.48
C ASP A 39 8.98 -3.91 8.27
N ASN A 40 8.23 -3.68 9.35
CA ASN A 40 6.80 -3.38 9.24
C ASN A 40 6.52 -2.11 8.42
N ASP A 41 7.43 -1.14 8.44
CA ASP A 41 7.27 0.18 7.81
C ASP A 41 8.49 0.57 6.97
N HIS A 42 9.45 -0.31 6.73
CA HIS A 42 10.69 0.02 6.02
C HIS A 42 11.18 -1.15 5.17
N LEU A 43 11.71 -0.83 3.99
CA LEU A 43 12.32 -1.81 3.08
C LEU A 43 13.76 -1.39 2.76
N THR A 44 14.68 -2.34 2.91
CA THR A 44 16.07 -2.19 2.48
C THR A 44 16.44 -3.31 1.52
N VAL A 45 16.94 -2.95 0.35
CA VAL A 45 17.49 -3.84 -0.67
C VAL A 45 18.83 -3.27 -1.12
N LYS A 46 19.91 -3.98 -0.80
CA LYS A 46 21.27 -3.55 -1.09
C LYS A 46 22.12 -4.73 -1.54
N ASN A 47 22.98 -4.49 -2.53
CA ASN A 47 24.06 -5.39 -2.90
C ASN A 47 25.33 -4.99 -2.14
N ASN A 48 25.80 -5.87 -1.25
CA ASN A 48 26.95 -5.59 -0.40
C ASN A 48 28.29 -5.71 -1.15
N THR A 49 28.34 -6.43 -2.27
CA THR A 49 29.57 -6.65 -3.03
C THR A 49 30.05 -5.38 -3.73
N ASN A 50 29.12 -4.60 -4.28
CA ASN A 50 29.40 -3.33 -4.95
C ASN A 50 28.92 -2.10 -4.16
N ASN A 51 28.40 -2.32 -2.95
CA ASN A 51 27.81 -1.28 -2.09
C ASN A 51 26.64 -0.52 -2.74
N ASP A 52 25.98 -1.09 -3.76
CA ASP A 52 24.85 -0.49 -4.45
C ASP A 52 23.55 -0.68 -3.65
N THR A 53 22.92 0.43 -3.28
CA THR A 53 21.66 0.44 -2.53
C THR A 53 20.54 0.69 -3.51
N ILE A 54 19.68 -0.30 -3.74
CA ILE A 54 18.59 -0.28 -4.73
C ILE A 54 17.33 0.33 -4.13
N ILE A 55 16.98 -0.10 -2.91
CA ILE A 55 15.86 0.45 -2.14
C ILE A 55 16.35 0.67 -0.70
N ASN A 56 16.10 1.85 -0.15
CA ASN A 56 16.24 2.08 1.27
C ASN A 56 15.30 3.21 1.67
N GLY A 57 14.09 2.83 2.10
CA GLY A 57 13.07 3.82 2.36
C GLY A 57 11.91 3.26 3.18
N LYS A 58 11.16 4.20 3.75
CA LYS A 58 9.94 3.95 4.50
C LYS A 58 8.85 3.50 3.53
N LEU A 59 8.15 2.42 3.87
CA LEU A 59 7.04 1.90 3.08
C LEU A 59 5.88 2.90 3.09
N HIS A 60 5.14 2.95 1.99
CA HIS A 60 3.94 3.79 1.86
C HIS A 60 2.92 3.52 2.98
N LYS A 61 2.75 2.24 3.35
CA LYS A 61 1.96 1.78 4.50
C LYS A 61 2.60 0.53 5.11
N ASN A 62 2.10 0.12 6.27
CA ASN A 62 2.67 -1.01 6.99
C ASN A 62 2.36 -2.37 6.33
N VAL A 63 3.27 -3.33 6.52
CA VAL A 63 3.17 -4.72 6.07
C VAL A 63 3.14 -5.69 7.25
N LYS A 64 2.61 -6.89 7.04
CA LYS A 64 2.76 -8.03 7.94
C LYS A 64 4.13 -8.67 7.69
N LYS A 65 5.18 -8.15 8.34
CA LYS A 65 6.57 -8.59 8.11
C LYS A 65 6.75 -10.12 8.05
N ASN A 66 6.09 -10.86 8.94
CA ASN A 66 6.21 -12.31 9.03
C ASN A 66 5.58 -13.06 7.85
N ASP A 67 4.67 -12.41 7.12
CA ASP A 67 3.98 -12.95 5.96
C ASP A 67 4.61 -12.43 4.65
N CYS A 68 5.65 -11.59 4.74
CA CYS A 68 6.41 -11.12 3.61
C CYS A 68 7.57 -12.07 3.31
N ASN A 69 7.94 -12.20 2.04
CA ASN A 69 9.06 -13.02 1.64
C ASN A 69 9.84 -12.37 0.49
N TRP A 70 11.00 -12.92 0.18
CA TRP A 70 11.73 -12.57 -1.03
C TRP A 70 12.43 -13.81 -1.59
N THR A 71 12.65 -13.79 -2.90
CA THR A 71 13.36 -14.85 -3.61
C THR A 71 14.42 -14.25 -4.54
N LEU A 72 15.43 -15.06 -4.88
CA LEU A 72 16.45 -14.72 -5.88
C LEU A 72 16.46 -15.82 -6.93
N GLU A 73 15.96 -15.49 -8.12
CA GLU A 73 15.89 -16.42 -9.23
C GLU A 73 17.10 -16.26 -10.15
N SER A 74 17.78 -17.38 -10.42
CA SER A 74 18.96 -17.45 -11.31
C SER A 74 20.07 -16.44 -10.99
N GLY A 75 20.12 -15.96 -9.74
CA GLY A 75 21.06 -14.94 -9.28
C GLY A 75 20.85 -13.54 -9.87
N LYS A 76 19.78 -13.30 -10.65
CA LYS A 76 19.60 -12.04 -11.38
C LYS A 76 18.28 -11.32 -11.09
N ASN A 77 17.23 -12.06 -10.76
CA ASN A 77 15.91 -11.47 -10.50
C ASN A 77 15.63 -11.60 -9.01
N ILE A 78 15.51 -10.47 -8.32
CA ILE A 78 15.00 -10.42 -6.96
C ILE A 78 13.50 -10.17 -7.06
N GLU A 79 12.72 -11.03 -6.41
CA GLU A 79 11.29 -10.82 -6.22
C GLU A 79 11.01 -10.64 -4.72
N ILE A 80 10.22 -9.64 -4.35
CA ILE A 80 9.87 -9.34 -2.97
C ILE A 80 8.35 -9.27 -2.88
N GLU A 81 7.76 -10.10 -2.04
CA GLU A 81 6.33 -10.10 -1.74
C GLU A 81 6.08 -9.40 -0.41
N LEU A 82 5.33 -8.30 -0.47
CA LEU A 82 4.92 -7.51 0.68
C LEU A 82 3.45 -7.78 0.99
N CYS A 83 3.16 -8.41 2.12
CA CYS A 83 1.78 -8.61 2.60
C CYS A 83 1.28 -7.36 3.33
N LYS A 84 0.24 -6.71 2.81
CA LYS A 84 -0.30 -5.45 3.39
C LYS A 84 -0.88 -5.72 4.78
N LEU A 85 -0.59 -4.83 5.74
CA LEU A 85 -1.09 -4.99 7.11
C LEU A 85 -2.62 -4.93 7.17
N LYS A 86 -3.21 -3.90 6.56
CA LYS A 86 -4.66 -3.72 6.51
C LYS A 86 -5.34 -4.59 5.46
N GLY A 87 -4.63 -4.91 4.37
CA GLY A 87 -5.21 -5.57 3.20
C GLY A 87 -6.28 -4.70 2.53
N GLN A 88 -6.92 -5.27 1.51
CA GLN A 88 -8.06 -4.66 0.80
C GLN A 88 -7.86 -3.20 0.34
N GLU A 89 -6.62 -2.81 0.01
CA GLU A 89 -6.30 -1.43 -0.37
C GLU A 89 -5.33 -1.36 -1.55
N TRP A 90 -5.50 -0.38 -2.41
CA TRP A 90 -4.51 -0.05 -3.44
C TRP A 90 -3.49 0.94 -2.88
N TRP A 91 -2.21 0.67 -3.11
CA TRP A 91 -1.11 1.55 -2.74
C TRP A 91 -0.77 2.45 -3.92
N ALA A 92 -0.50 3.73 -3.67
CA ALA A 92 -0.09 4.66 -4.72
C ALA A 92 1.41 4.51 -5.04
N SER A 93 2.22 4.09 -4.08
CA SER A 93 3.65 3.77 -4.25
C SER A 93 4.05 2.64 -3.30
N ILE A 94 5.27 2.10 -3.48
CA ILE A 94 5.87 1.17 -2.50
C ILE A 94 6.55 1.94 -1.38
N ILE A 95 7.33 2.95 -1.74
CA ILE A 95 8.11 3.79 -0.82
C ILE A 95 7.46 5.17 -0.72
N GLU A 96 7.41 5.72 0.49
CA GLU A 96 6.92 7.07 0.76
C GLU A 96 7.80 8.12 0.04
N GLY A 97 7.17 9.04 -0.69
CA GLY A 97 7.85 10.12 -1.42
C GLY A 97 8.38 9.74 -2.82
N GLU A 98 8.23 8.49 -3.25
CA GLU A 98 8.45 8.11 -4.65
C GLU A 98 7.24 8.47 -5.54
N ASN A 99 7.41 8.36 -6.85
CA ASN A 99 6.34 8.63 -7.82
C ASN A 99 5.12 7.75 -7.54
N GLU A 100 3.99 8.41 -7.35
CA GLU A 100 2.71 7.76 -7.10
C GLU A 100 1.99 7.43 -8.41
N ILE A 101 1.32 6.28 -8.45
CA ILE A 101 0.39 5.93 -9.51
C ILE A 101 -1.02 6.41 -9.15
N ASP A 102 -1.78 6.79 -10.17
CA ASP A 102 -3.21 7.05 -9.99
C ASP A 102 -3.95 5.73 -9.83
N VAL A 103 -4.14 5.31 -8.58
CA VAL A 103 -4.81 4.04 -8.28
C VAL A 103 -6.31 4.07 -8.63
N THR A 104 -6.90 5.23 -8.93
CA THR A 104 -8.29 5.31 -9.42
C THR A 104 -8.46 4.71 -10.81
N GLN A 105 -7.36 4.57 -11.56
CA GLN A 105 -7.35 3.95 -12.89
C GLN A 105 -7.06 2.45 -12.84
N ILE A 106 -6.73 1.88 -11.67
CA ILE A 106 -6.47 0.45 -11.52
C ILE A 106 -7.79 -0.30 -11.69
N LYS A 107 -7.93 -1.00 -12.82
CA LYS A 107 -9.05 -1.91 -13.03
C LYS A 107 -8.75 -3.24 -12.33
N PRO A 108 -9.58 -3.69 -11.36
CA PRO A 108 -9.43 -5.01 -10.78
C PRO A 108 -9.53 -6.04 -11.91
N GLN A 109 -8.56 -6.93 -11.96
CA GLN A 109 -8.24 -7.63 -13.21
C GLN A 109 -9.12 -8.83 -13.52
N ASN A 110 -10.12 -9.12 -12.71
CA ASN A 110 -11.17 -10.08 -13.01
C ASN A 110 -12.44 -9.61 -12.30
N SER A 111 -13.20 -8.71 -12.93
CA SER A 111 -14.60 -8.48 -12.56
C SER A 111 -15.33 -7.79 -13.71
N THR A 112 -16.09 -8.56 -14.48
CA THR A 112 -17.51 -8.22 -14.54
C THR A 112 -17.96 -8.05 -13.08
N LEU A 113 -18.57 -6.92 -12.72
CA LEU A 113 -19.01 -6.60 -11.35
C LEU A 113 -19.89 -7.68 -10.67
N SER A 114 -20.23 -8.75 -11.41
CA SER A 114 -20.94 -9.96 -11.05
C SER A 114 -20.13 -10.99 -10.23
N ASP A 115 -18.79 -11.01 -10.34
CA ASP A 115 -17.95 -12.07 -9.74
C ASP A 115 -17.31 -11.67 -8.39
N LEU A 116 -17.50 -10.42 -7.97
CA LEU A 116 -17.16 -9.97 -6.63
C LEU A 116 -18.39 -10.13 -5.75
N ASP A 117 -18.20 -10.66 -4.55
CA ASP A 117 -19.21 -10.52 -3.50
C ASP A 117 -19.52 -9.03 -3.28
N GLY A 118 -20.78 -8.70 -2.97
CA GLY A 118 -21.24 -7.31 -2.91
C GLY A 118 -20.46 -6.44 -1.93
N GLU A 119 -19.83 -7.05 -0.94
CA GLU A 119 -19.00 -6.39 0.07
C GLU A 119 -17.67 -5.90 -0.52
N THR A 120 -16.97 -6.74 -1.29
CA THR A 120 -15.73 -6.38 -1.97
C THR A 120 -15.93 -5.25 -2.99
N LYS A 121 -17.05 -5.25 -3.73
CA LYS A 121 -17.37 -4.18 -4.69
C LYS A 121 -17.60 -2.83 -3.99
N ALA A 122 -18.41 -2.82 -2.93
CA ALA A 122 -18.70 -1.62 -2.16
C ALA A 122 -17.43 -1.03 -1.54
N MET A 123 -16.49 -1.88 -1.13
CA MET A 123 -15.21 -1.47 -0.58
C MET A 123 -14.32 -0.78 -1.61
N VAL A 124 -14.23 -1.32 -2.84
CA VAL A 124 -13.48 -0.68 -3.94
C VAL A 124 -14.09 0.68 -4.29
N GLU A 125 -15.42 0.77 -4.42
CA GLU A 125 -16.11 2.03 -4.68
C GLU A 125 -15.88 3.07 -3.58
N LYS A 126 -16.00 2.66 -2.30
CA LYS A 126 -15.75 3.53 -1.13
C LYS A 126 -14.31 4.03 -1.11
N MET A 127 -13.33 3.19 -1.48
CA MET A 127 -11.93 3.61 -1.56
C MET A 127 -11.65 4.59 -2.70
N MET A 128 -12.14 4.33 -3.90
CA MET A 128 -11.99 5.26 -5.04
C MET A 128 -12.61 6.63 -4.72
N TYR A 129 -13.75 6.63 -4.05
CA TYR A 129 -14.40 7.85 -3.56
C TYR A 129 -13.52 8.58 -2.53
N ASN A 130 -13.05 7.89 -1.49
CA ASN A 130 -12.22 8.47 -0.43
C ASN A 130 -10.93 9.11 -0.96
N GLN A 131 -10.28 8.47 -1.93
CA GLN A 131 -9.03 8.97 -2.48
C GLN A 131 -9.20 10.23 -3.31
N THR A 132 -10.29 10.31 -4.09
CA THR A 132 -10.66 11.53 -4.82
C THR A 132 -10.90 12.69 -3.84
N ARG A 133 -11.57 12.42 -2.72
CA ARG A 133 -11.81 13.45 -1.70
C ARG A 133 -10.52 13.90 -1.03
N LYS A 134 -9.62 12.99 -0.66
CA LYS A 134 -8.30 13.35 -0.11
C LYS A 134 -7.48 14.23 -1.05
N ALA A 135 -7.44 13.91 -2.35
CA ALA A 135 -6.76 14.75 -3.34
C ALA A 135 -7.34 16.17 -3.44
N GLN A 136 -8.63 16.32 -3.09
CA GLN A 136 -9.34 17.61 -3.05
C GLN A 136 -9.32 18.28 -1.66
N ASN A 137 -8.56 17.76 -0.69
CA ASN A 137 -8.58 18.18 0.72
C ASN A 137 -10.00 18.12 1.35
N LEU A 138 -10.83 17.19 0.87
CA LEU A 138 -12.17 16.93 1.39
C LEU A 138 -12.17 15.71 2.32
N PRO A 139 -13.03 15.68 3.35
CA PRO A 139 -13.10 14.56 4.29
C PRO A 139 -13.55 13.28 3.60
N THR A 140 -12.90 12.17 3.97
CA THR A 140 -13.24 10.81 3.52
C THR A 140 -14.58 10.33 4.09
N THR A 141 -15.13 9.26 3.53
CA THR A 141 -16.35 8.62 4.01
C THR A 141 -16.26 8.22 5.48
N ASP A 142 -15.11 7.71 5.94
CA ASP A 142 -14.93 7.31 7.34
C ASP A 142 -14.85 8.54 8.29
N GLU A 143 -14.30 9.65 7.81
CA GLU A 143 -14.28 10.92 8.55
C GLU A 143 -15.69 11.52 8.62
N LEU A 144 -16.42 11.53 7.50
CA LEU A 144 -17.83 11.96 7.46
C LEU A 144 -18.72 11.11 8.36
N GLU A 145 -18.52 9.80 8.35
CA GLU A 145 -19.29 8.88 9.18
C GLU A 145 -18.97 9.09 10.68
N ARG A 146 -17.69 9.30 11.01
CA ARG A 146 -17.27 9.69 12.37
C ARG A 146 -17.87 11.03 12.78
N GLU A 147 -17.85 12.04 11.91
CA GLU A 147 -18.45 13.36 12.15
C GLU A 147 -19.95 13.25 12.40
N LYS A 148 -20.66 12.45 11.60
CA LYS A 148 -22.10 12.22 11.77
C LYS A 148 -22.42 11.53 13.10
N ILE A 149 -21.67 10.49 13.47
CA ILE A 149 -21.84 9.82 14.77
C ILE A 149 -21.60 10.81 15.92
N LEU A 150 -20.58 11.66 15.80
CA LEU A 150 -20.29 12.68 16.80
C LEU A 150 -21.41 13.73 16.88
N GLU A 151 -21.98 14.15 15.75
CA GLU A 151 -23.10 15.09 15.69
C GLU A 151 -24.36 14.50 16.32
N ASP A 152 -24.70 13.26 15.97
CA ASP A 152 -25.83 12.53 16.57
C ASP A 152 -25.64 12.40 18.09
N PHE A 153 -24.42 12.09 18.55
CA PHE A 153 -24.11 11.98 19.98
C PHE A 153 -24.25 13.30 20.72
N LYS A 154 -23.79 14.41 20.13
CA LYS A 154 -23.96 15.78 20.67
C LYS A 154 -25.43 16.16 20.77
N SER A 155 -26.24 15.81 19.77
CA SER A 155 -27.68 16.10 19.74
C SER A 155 -28.45 15.38 20.86
N GLN A 156 -28.03 14.15 21.20
CA GLN A 156 -28.65 13.33 22.25
C GLN A 156 -28.18 13.70 23.66
N HIS A 157 -27.03 14.39 23.78
CA HIS A 157 -26.45 14.82 25.05
C HIS A 157 -26.15 16.33 25.07
N PRO A 158 -27.18 17.20 24.97
CA PRO A 158 -27.00 18.65 24.80
C PRO A 158 -26.35 19.36 26.00
N ASN A 159 -26.30 18.71 27.17
CA ASN A 159 -25.66 19.24 28.38
C ASN A 159 -24.19 18.78 28.55
N MET A 160 -23.67 17.99 27.62
CA MET A 160 -22.29 17.49 27.66
C MET A 160 -21.36 18.47 26.91
N ASP A 161 -20.33 18.98 27.59
CA ASP A 161 -19.37 19.92 27.03
C ASP A 161 -18.21 19.18 26.32
N PHE A 162 -18.09 19.37 25.01
CA PHE A 162 -17.07 18.73 24.16
C PHE A 162 -15.88 19.65 23.87
N SER A 163 -15.81 20.84 24.49
CA SER A 163 -14.74 21.82 24.24
C SER A 163 -13.33 21.30 24.59
N ASN A 164 -13.23 20.32 25.49
CA ASN A 164 -11.96 19.69 25.92
C ASN A 164 -11.78 18.23 25.43
N ALA A 165 -12.65 17.73 24.56
CA ALA A 165 -12.56 16.35 24.07
C ALA A 165 -11.41 16.21 23.06
N LYS A 166 -10.48 15.27 23.32
CA LYS A 166 -9.43 14.89 22.36
C LYS A 166 -9.93 13.72 21.52
N PHE A 167 -10.19 14.00 20.25
CA PHE A 167 -10.49 12.98 19.26
C PHE A 167 -9.18 12.59 18.58
N ASN A 168 -8.79 11.32 18.67
CA ASN A 168 -7.59 10.76 18.04
C ASN A 168 -8.00 9.66 17.05
#